data_AF-A0A074WMH3-F1
#
_entry.id   AF-A0A074WMH3-F1
#
_cell.length_a   1.000
_cell.length_b   1.000
_cell.length_c   1.000
_cell.angle_alpha   90.00
_cell.angle_beta   90.00
_cell.angle_gamma   90.00
#
_symmetry.space_group_name_H-M   'P 1'
#
loop_
_entity.id
_entity.type
_entity.pdbx_description
1 polymer ?
#
loop_
_entity_poly.entity_id
_entity_poly.type
_entity_poly.pdbx_seq_one_letter_code
_entity_poly.pdbx_strand_id
1 'polypeptide(L)'
;MGSIHLALGGSGAIHYWLKVDENQKILDRMVIKDFWYGESTIEPPAYKGIYEDLVYKGMDFGVNPDRPGKATADERFLREAYLQGLMTNRNHASATNTVPLRGYKKGDKHEYNKDGSVKRTHWRIYLDLLHAGDLSNLIEEHTVADEFNPKIRHPEHPLPEPYIWWVFTCIAEALLHLESVVQARPNARQEQDEVIAFLDMKPLDILLDSQRGDQYPIYPKPLLSDFGAGHILYKEDPRQDDRHEATYPHDATAGFFPPEMRRRTKYGVERGITDKPLYSWTNIWQTGRIVECLMNLKQRMDHEKYSLVAMEDSWIKQEPPRFEKLPHFRYSDDLIDLVWQCQRHEPEQRPTPAELLKLIRERAPKHNLGMEEWGNATWIQEQEKKKANRPKTYAGVLKGKGPTQSMKKREAAGKLGFLNAYPPEWAKRYYDLDMDLPNGAEMLFYGNKDYAKVTTQAYIPPKKKFDPLAGVDWAASFG
;
A
#
# COMPACT_ATOMS: atom_id res chain seq x y z
N MET A 1 -19.77 16.76 10.14
CA MET A 1 -18.85 15.83 9.44
C MET A 1 -19.22 15.85 7.97
N GLY A 2 -18.24 15.99 7.08
CA GLY A 2 -18.42 15.80 5.64
C GLY A 2 -17.76 14.50 5.20
N SER A 3 -18.35 13.81 4.22
CA SER A 3 -17.79 12.59 3.63
C SER A 3 -17.59 12.77 2.13
N ILE A 4 -16.43 12.33 1.62
CA ILE A 4 -16.17 12.22 0.17
C ILE A 4 -15.99 10.74 -0.14
N HIS A 5 -16.66 10.23 -1.17
CA HIS A 5 -16.46 8.87 -1.64
C HIS A 5 -15.09 8.75 -2.33
N LEU A 6 -14.24 7.80 -1.91
CA LEU A 6 -12.90 7.61 -2.45
C LEU A 6 -12.85 6.50 -3.50
N ALA A 7 -13.43 5.34 -3.22
CA ALA A 7 -13.37 4.18 -4.11
C ALA A 7 -14.47 3.14 -3.78
N LEU A 8 -14.75 2.27 -4.76
CA LEU A 8 -15.47 1.02 -4.58
C LEU A 8 -14.46 -0.13 -4.69
N GLY A 9 -14.43 -1.01 -3.69
CA GLY A 9 -13.67 -2.27 -3.72
C GLY A 9 -14.58 -3.45 -4.07
N GLY A 10 -13.99 -4.64 -4.25
CA GLY A 10 -14.74 -5.86 -4.61
C GLY A 10 -15.85 -6.27 -3.61
N SER A 11 -15.77 -5.80 -2.37
CA SER A 11 -16.70 -6.17 -1.28
C SER A 11 -17.34 -4.98 -0.55
N GLY A 12 -17.07 -3.73 -0.95
CA GLY A 12 -17.46 -2.56 -0.15
C GLY A 12 -17.16 -1.17 -0.73
N ALA A 13 -17.51 -0.14 0.04
CA ALA A 13 -17.28 1.27 -0.29
C ALA A 13 -16.28 1.91 0.67
N ILE A 14 -15.41 2.77 0.14
CA ILE A 14 -14.39 3.49 0.90
C ILE A 14 -14.73 4.97 0.91
N HIS A 15 -14.84 5.53 2.11
CA HIS A 15 -15.21 6.92 2.35
C HIS A 15 -14.09 7.66 3.09
N TYR A 16 -13.80 8.88 2.65
CA TYR A 16 -12.97 9.85 3.37
C TYR A 16 -13.81 10.61 4.37
N TRP A 17 -13.29 10.76 5.59
CA TRP A 17 -13.94 11.50 6.67
C TRP A 17 -13.03 12.57 7.26
N LEU A 18 -13.64 13.73 7.52
CA LEU A 18 -13.03 14.88 8.16
C LEU A 18 -13.67 15.16 9.52
N LYS A 19 -12.84 15.15 10.56
CA LYS A 19 -13.20 15.78 11.84
C LYS A 19 -12.70 17.22 11.82
N VAL A 20 -13.61 18.15 12.09
CA VAL A 20 -13.30 19.58 12.17
C VAL A 20 -13.70 20.12 13.53
N ASP A 21 -13.04 21.18 13.98
CA ASP A 21 -13.47 21.97 15.14
C ASP A 21 -14.61 22.92 14.77
N GLU A 22 -15.06 23.71 15.76
CA GLU A 22 -16.12 24.71 15.61
C GLU A 22 -15.79 25.78 14.56
N ASN A 23 -14.50 25.99 14.26
CA ASN A 23 -14.00 26.95 13.28
C ASN A 23 -13.72 26.32 11.91
N GLN A 24 -14.22 25.10 11.65
CA GLN A 24 -13.95 24.32 10.43
C GLN A 24 -12.47 23.97 10.23
N LYS A 25 -11.63 24.08 11.26
CA LYS A 25 -10.24 23.63 11.18
C LYS A 25 -10.22 22.11 11.32
N ILE A 26 -9.49 21.44 10.42
CA ILE A 26 -9.37 19.99 10.46
C ILE A 26 -8.59 19.56 11.69
N LEU A 27 -9.24 18.71 12.50
CA LEU A 27 -8.68 18.08 13.69
C LEU A 27 -8.14 16.69 13.38
N ASP A 28 -8.81 15.95 12.50
CA ASP A 28 -8.46 14.56 12.19
C ASP A 28 -9.00 14.14 10.81
N ARG A 29 -8.35 13.15 10.21
CA ARG A 29 -8.67 12.58 8.90
C ARG A 29 -8.62 11.06 9.01
N MET A 30 -9.61 10.38 8.44
CA MET A 30 -9.61 8.92 8.41
C MET A 30 -10.29 8.39 7.15
N VAL A 31 -10.00 7.13 6.85
CA VAL A 31 -10.70 6.32 5.86
C VAL A 31 -11.65 5.38 6.59
N ILE A 32 -12.86 5.27 6.07
CA ILE A 32 -13.86 4.30 6.53
C ILE A 32 -14.15 3.36 5.36
N LYS A 33 -13.90 2.06 5.57
CA LYS A 33 -14.28 1.00 4.61
C LYS A 33 -15.49 0.28 5.18
N ASP A 34 -16.62 0.39 4.47
CA ASP A 34 -17.87 -0.33 4.74
C ASP A 34 -17.96 -1.51 3.79
N PHE A 35 -18.22 -2.72 4.32
CA PHE A 35 -18.29 -3.92 3.49
C PHE A 35 -19.17 -5.00 4.09
N TRP A 36 -19.59 -5.95 3.24
CA TRP A 36 -20.49 -7.04 3.59
C TRP A 36 -19.78 -8.37 3.44
N TYR A 37 -19.53 -9.02 4.57
CA TYR A 37 -18.74 -10.24 4.63
C TYR A 37 -19.61 -11.45 4.95
N GLY A 38 -19.47 -12.51 4.14
CA GLY A 38 -20.21 -13.76 4.30
C GLY A 38 -19.53 -14.77 5.23
N GLU A 39 -18.31 -14.48 5.70
CA GLU A 39 -17.63 -15.34 6.68
C GLU A 39 -18.38 -15.33 8.03
N SER A 40 -18.25 -16.44 8.74
CA SER A 40 -18.74 -16.59 10.10
C SER A 40 -18.18 -15.49 11.00
N THR A 41 -19.00 -14.96 11.90
CA THR A 41 -18.54 -14.05 12.97
C THR A 41 -17.98 -14.79 14.18
N ILE A 42 -17.96 -16.13 14.12
CA ILE A 42 -17.37 -16.98 15.15
C ILE A 42 -15.85 -16.99 15.01
N GLU A 43 -15.16 -16.61 16.08
CA GLU A 43 -13.70 -16.58 16.16
C GLU A 43 -13.10 -17.99 16.01
N PRO A 44 -12.30 -18.24 14.96
CA PRO A 44 -11.66 -19.53 14.78
C PRO A 44 -10.51 -19.72 15.78
N PRO A 45 -10.16 -20.97 16.13
CA PRO A 45 -9.07 -21.26 17.07
C PRO A 45 -7.73 -20.57 16.72
N ALA A 46 -7.39 -20.48 15.44
CA ALA A 46 -6.15 -19.83 14.97
C ALA A 46 -6.06 -18.33 15.30
N TYR A 47 -7.20 -17.67 15.56
CA TYR A 47 -7.29 -16.24 15.83
C TYR A 47 -7.55 -15.91 17.31
N LYS A 48 -7.59 -16.94 18.18
CA LYS A 48 -7.91 -16.79 19.60
C LYS A 48 -6.95 -15.83 20.30
N GLY A 49 -7.49 -14.88 21.07
CA GLY A 49 -6.70 -13.91 21.84
C GLY A 49 -6.37 -12.62 21.10
N ILE A 50 -6.60 -12.56 19.78
CA ILE A 50 -6.41 -11.34 19.00
C ILE A 50 -7.47 -10.30 19.36
N TYR A 51 -8.73 -10.70 19.56
CA TYR A 51 -9.79 -9.76 19.96
C TYR A 51 -9.45 -9.00 21.24
N GLU A 52 -8.97 -9.71 22.26
CA GLU A 52 -8.60 -9.12 23.54
C GLU A 52 -7.46 -8.11 23.37
N ASP A 53 -6.50 -8.38 22.48
CA ASP A 53 -5.45 -7.43 22.10
C ASP A 53 -6.02 -6.20 21.35
N LEU A 54 -6.97 -6.38 20.43
CA LEU A 54 -7.67 -5.26 19.76
C LEU A 54 -8.42 -4.39 20.77
N VAL A 55 -9.13 -4.98 21.73
CA VAL A 55 -9.81 -4.25 22.81
C VAL A 55 -8.81 -3.50 23.67
N TYR A 56 -7.71 -4.14 24.06
CA TYR A 56 -6.63 -3.51 24.82
C TYR A 56 -6.01 -2.31 24.09
N LYS A 57 -5.87 -2.41 22.76
CA LYS A 57 -5.43 -1.33 21.87
C LYS A 57 -6.50 -0.26 21.64
N GLY A 58 -7.73 -0.45 22.11
CA GLY A 58 -8.84 0.49 21.93
C GLY A 58 -9.48 0.46 20.55
N MET A 59 -9.34 -0.64 19.81
CA MET A 59 -9.80 -0.78 18.41
C MET A 59 -11.23 -1.32 18.28
N ASP A 60 -11.88 -1.73 19.36
CA ASP A 60 -13.31 -2.10 19.33
C ASP A 60 -14.18 -0.84 19.45
N PHE A 61 -14.80 -0.44 18.33
CA PHE A 61 -15.70 0.72 18.25
C PHE A 61 -17.18 0.33 18.33
N GLY A 62 -17.49 -0.86 18.86
CA GLY A 62 -18.84 -1.38 18.94
C GLY A 62 -19.06 -2.58 18.03
N VAL A 63 -18.19 -3.58 18.12
CA VAL A 63 -18.43 -4.93 17.57
C VAL A 63 -19.74 -5.50 18.12
N ASN A 64 -19.97 -5.32 19.42
CA ASN A 64 -21.28 -5.37 20.03
C ASN A 64 -21.61 -3.98 20.62
N PRO A 65 -22.62 -3.27 20.09
CA PRO A 65 -22.93 -1.90 20.52
C PRO A 65 -23.47 -1.82 21.95
N ASP A 66 -24.14 -2.89 22.44
CA ASP A 66 -24.71 -2.94 23.79
C ASP A 66 -23.63 -3.19 24.86
N ARG A 67 -22.52 -3.80 24.45
CA ARG A 67 -21.40 -4.18 25.32
C ARG A 67 -20.05 -3.96 24.64
N PRO A 68 -19.66 -2.68 24.40
CA PRO A 68 -18.38 -2.35 23.76
C PRO A 68 -17.20 -2.95 24.52
N GLY A 69 -16.24 -3.54 23.78
CA GLY A 69 -15.05 -4.18 24.35
C GLY A 69 -15.32 -5.52 25.05
N LYS A 70 -16.55 -6.04 24.98
CA LYS A 70 -16.96 -7.27 25.65
C LYS A 70 -17.66 -8.25 24.70
N ALA A 71 -17.39 -8.18 23.40
CA ALA A 71 -18.02 -9.06 22.43
C ALA A 71 -17.61 -10.53 22.64
N THR A 72 -18.55 -11.46 22.45
CA THR A 72 -18.35 -12.91 22.64
C THR A 72 -17.75 -13.52 21.38
N ALA A 73 -17.13 -14.69 21.54
CA ALA A 73 -16.43 -15.37 20.46
C ALA A 73 -17.31 -15.64 19.23
N ASP A 74 -18.64 -15.73 19.37
CA ASP A 74 -19.58 -16.00 18.28
C ASP A 74 -19.96 -14.78 17.42
N GLU A 75 -19.68 -13.56 17.89
CA GLU A 75 -20.14 -12.32 17.25
C GLU A 75 -19.02 -11.42 16.72
N ARG A 76 -17.78 -11.70 17.09
CA ARG A 76 -16.70 -10.70 17.10
C ARG A 76 -15.67 -10.82 15.97
N PHE A 77 -15.70 -11.92 15.23
CA PHE A 77 -14.67 -12.20 14.25
C PHE A 77 -14.87 -11.40 12.96
N LEU A 78 -13.83 -10.64 12.63
CA LEU A 78 -13.63 -10.01 11.33
C LEU A 78 -12.15 -10.16 10.94
N ARG A 79 -11.87 -11.07 10.02
CA ARG A 79 -10.50 -11.46 9.64
C ARG A 79 -9.60 -10.27 9.28
N GLU A 80 -10.07 -9.36 8.43
CA GLU A 80 -9.30 -8.18 8.02
C GLU A 80 -8.88 -7.31 9.22
N ALA A 81 -9.81 -7.02 10.14
CA ALA A 81 -9.52 -6.22 11.33
C ALA A 81 -8.57 -6.95 12.30
N TYR A 82 -8.68 -8.26 12.41
CA TYR A 82 -7.79 -9.07 13.24
C TYR A 82 -6.35 -9.03 12.73
N LEU A 83 -6.16 -9.31 11.44
CA LEU A 83 -4.83 -9.32 10.83
C LEU A 83 -4.21 -7.92 10.81
N GLN A 84 -4.98 -6.90 10.42
CA GLN A 84 -4.48 -5.53 10.34
C GLN A 84 -4.23 -4.92 11.73
N GLY A 85 -5.04 -5.28 12.73
CA GLY A 85 -4.87 -4.83 14.10
C GLY A 85 -3.69 -5.50 14.82
N LEU A 86 -3.33 -6.75 14.47
CA LEU A 86 -2.06 -7.35 14.89
C LEU A 86 -0.87 -6.52 14.39
N MET A 87 -0.94 -6.00 13.16
CA MET A 87 0.09 -5.15 12.56
C MET A 87 0.11 -3.72 13.10
N THR A 88 -0.90 -3.32 13.88
CA THR A 88 -1.04 -1.96 14.38
C THR A 88 -0.67 -1.87 15.86
N ASN A 89 0.36 -1.08 16.15
CA ASN A 89 0.76 -0.76 17.52
C ASN A 89 -0.23 0.20 18.19
N ARG A 90 -0.35 0.15 19.52
CA ARG A 90 -1.25 1.02 20.32
C ARG A 90 -1.02 2.52 20.11
N ASN A 91 0.21 2.92 19.80
CA ASN A 91 0.56 4.32 19.53
C ASN A 91 0.42 4.70 18.05
N HIS A 92 -0.12 3.81 17.20
CA HIS A 92 -0.17 3.96 15.74
C HIS A 92 1.17 4.37 15.10
N ALA A 93 2.29 4.07 15.77
CA ALA A 93 3.61 4.45 15.30
C ALA A 93 3.91 3.71 13.99
N SER A 94 4.41 4.45 12.98
CA SER A 94 4.63 4.00 11.58
C SER A 94 5.72 2.93 11.39
N ALA A 95 6.08 2.23 12.46
CA ALA A 95 7.16 1.24 12.50
C ALA A 95 6.85 -0.03 11.69
N THR A 96 5.63 -0.20 11.19
CA THR A 96 5.13 -1.51 10.73
C THR A 96 4.87 -1.59 9.23
N ASN A 97 5.27 -0.59 8.43
CA ASN A 97 5.12 -0.50 6.96
C ASN A 97 3.77 -1.04 6.41
N THR A 98 2.72 -0.88 7.20
CA THR A 98 1.35 -1.34 6.97
C THR A 98 0.39 -0.24 7.39
N VAL A 99 -0.76 -0.15 6.73
CA VAL A 99 -1.74 0.90 7.02
C VAL A 99 -2.34 0.67 8.41
N PRO A 100 -2.22 1.63 9.34
CA PRO A 100 -2.73 1.46 10.70
C PRO A 100 -4.25 1.30 10.75
N LEU A 101 -4.71 0.32 11.52
CA LEU A 101 -6.09 0.17 11.94
C LEU A 101 -6.36 1.12 13.12
N ARG A 102 -7.37 1.98 13.00
CA ARG A 102 -7.86 2.82 14.09
C ARG A 102 -8.91 2.12 14.93
N GLY A 103 -9.74 1.30 14.29
CA GLY A 103 -10.75 0.50 14.96
C GLY A 103 -11.67 -0.18 13.96
N TYR A 104 -12.63 -0.93 14.48
CA TYR A 104 -13.67 -1.58 13.69
C TYR A 104 -14.94 -1.77 14.52
N LYS A 105 -16.07 -1.91 13.82
CA LYS A 105 -17.36 -2.20 14.44
C LYS A 105 -18.26 -2.99 13.51
N LYS A 106 -19.28 -3.63 14.09
CA LYS A 106 -20.39 -4.20 13.33
C LYS A 106 -21.36 -3.08 12.96
N GLY A 107 -21.82 -3.09 11.71
CA GLY A 107 -22.84 -2.16 11.25
C GLY A 107 -24.24 -2.70 11.44
N ASP A 108 -25.24 -1.89 11.10
CA ASP A 108 -26.67 -2.17 11.24
C ASP A 108 -27.33 -2.66 9.94
N LYS A 109 -26.63 -2.57 8.81
CA LYS A 109 -27.19 -2.87 7.47
C LYS A 109 -26.83 -4.27 6.98
N HIS A 110 -27.08 -5.31 7.79
CA HIS A 110 -26.82 -6.68 7.35
C HIS A 110 -27.60 -7.04 6.07
N GLU A 111 -27.05 -7.95 5.28
CA GLU A 111 -27.80 -8.58 4.19
C GLU A 111 -28.42 -9.88 4.68
N TYR A 112 -29.67 -10.12 4.29
CA TYR A 112 -30.45 -11.25 4.75
C TYR A 112 -30.82 -12.18 3.58
N ASN A 113 -30.89 -13.47 3.88
CA ASN A 113 -31.52 -14.47 3.02
C ASN A 113 -33.04 -14.28 3.02
N LYS A 114 -33.73 -14.97 2.10
CA LYS A 114 -35.20 -14.93 2.01
C LYS A 114 -35.90 -15.45 3.27
N ASP A 115 -35.24 -16.29 4.04
CA ASP A 115 -35.73 -16.85 5.30
C ASP A 115 -35.47 -15.93 6.52
N GLY A 116 -34.87 -14.77 6.31
CA GLY A 116 -34.53 -13.81 7.37
C GLY A 116 -33.21 -14.11 8.09
N SER A 117 -32.49 -15.18 7.76
CA SER A 117 -31.13 -15.42 8.29
C SER A 117 -30.13 -14.42 7.71
N VAL A 118 -29.12 -14.02 8.48
CA VAL A 118 -28.06 -13.12 7.98
C VAL A 118 -27.24 -13.86 6.92
N LYS A 119 -27.25 -13.33 5.69
CA LYS A 119 -26.44 -13.80 4.57
C LYS A 119 -25.04 -13.21 4.60
N ARG A 120 -24.93 -11.90 4.84
CA ARG A 120 -23.65 -11.20 4.97
C ARG A 120 -23.72 -10.18 6.09
N THR A 121 -22.71 -10.17 6.94
CA THR A 121 -22.59 -9.22 8.04
C THR A 121 -22.01 -7.91 7.53
N HIS A 122 -22.66 -6.78 7.83
CA HIS A 122 -22.08 -5.46 7.59
C HIS A 122 -21.01 -5.16 8.63
N TRP A 123 -19.81 -4.86 8.14
CA TRP A 123 -18.68 -4.44 8.94
C TRP A 123 -18.19 -3.07 8.50
N ARG A 124 -17.59 -2.36 9.45
CA ARG A 124 -16.90 -1.09 9.22
C ARG A 124 -15.53 -1.12 9.87
N ILE A 125 -14.50 -0.84 9.09
CA ILE A 125 -13.14 -0.60 9.60
C ILE A 125 -12.75 0.86 9.39
N TYR A 126 -11.95 1.38 10.31
CA TYR A 126 -11.46 2.75 10.34
C TYR A 126 -9.94 2.71 10.20
N LEU A 127 -9.40 3.39 9.20
CA LEU A 127 -7.98 3.37 8.83
C LEU A 127 -7.43 4.79 8.79
N ASP A 128 -6.10 4.90 8.90
CA ASP A 128 -5.40 6.14 8.54
C ASP A 128 -5.64 6.50 7.07
N LEU A 129 -5.80 7.80 6.79
CA LEU A 129 -5.79 8.29 5.42
C LEU A 129 -4.35 8.45 4.93
N LEU A 130 -4.05 7.80 3.80
CA LEU A 130 -2.81 7.99 3.07
C LEU A 130 -3.07 8.83 1.81
N HIS A 131 -2.38 9.96 1.71
CA HIS A 131 -2.73 11.02 0.75
C HIS A 131 -2.12 10.82 -0.64
N ALA A 132 -1.09 10.00 -0.78
CA ALA A 132 -0.34 9.90 -2.02
C ALA A 132 -0.89 8.83 -2.99
N GLY A 133 -2.09 8.30 -2.74
CA GLY A 133 -2.72 7.27 -3.60
C GLY A 133 -2.13 5.88 -3.36
N ASP A 134 -2.05 5.08 -4.41
CA ASP A 134 -1.47 3.74 -4.40
C ASP A 134 -0.41 3.55 -5.51
N LEU A 135 0.32 2.43 -5.50
CA LEU A 135 1.34 2.16 -6.52
C LEU A 135 0.74 1.99 -7.93
N SER A 136 -0.54 1.59 -8.05
CA SER A 136 -1.22 1.50 -9.34
C SER A 136 -1.41 2.88 -9.96
N ASN A 137 -1.80 3.89 -9.15
CA ASN A 137 -1.86 5.29 -9.59
C ASN A 137 -0.47 5.81 -9.98
N LEU A 138 0.55 5.53 -9.16
CA LEU A 138 1.92 5.94 -9.46
C LEU A 138 2.43 5.37 -10.79
N ILE A 139 2.19 4.08 -11.04
CA ILE A 139 2.53 3.44 -12.32
C ILE A 139 1.84 4.17 -13.47
N GLU A 140 0.56 4.49 -13.33
CA GLU A 140 -0.22 5.16 -14.36
C GLU A 140 0.35 6.53 -14.74
N GLU A 141 0.79 7.32 -13.75
CA GLU A 141 1.43 8.64 -13.95
C GLU A 141 2.77 8.56 -14.71
N HIS A 142 3.39 7.39 -14.78
CA HIS A 142 4.62 7.13 -15.51
C HIS A 142 4.40 6.55 -16.93
N THR A 143 3.14 6.43 -17.35
CA THR A 143 2.74 5.93 -18.67
C THR A 143 2.03 7.02 -19.48
N VAL A 144 2.06 6.86 -20.80
CA VAL A 144 1.29 7.68 -21.74
C VAL A 144 0.16 6.87 -22.34
N ALA A 145 -1.03 7.47 -22.46
CA ALA A 145 -2.15 6.83 -23.15
C ALA A 145 -1.86 6.68 -24.65
N ASP A 146 -2.28 5.57 -25.24
CA ASP A 146 -2.21 5.34 -26.69
C ASP A 146 -3.09 6.35 -27.44
N GLU A 147 -2.59 6.83 -28.59
CA GLU A 147 -3.25 7.86 -29.40
C GLU A 147 -4.62 7.41 -29.92
N PHE A 148 -4.78 6.13 -30.25
CA PHE A 148 -5.99 5.57 -30.86
C PHE A 148 -6.91 4.91 -29.84
N ASN A 149 -6.35 4.40 -28.73
CA ASN A 149 -7.12 3.79 -27.67
C ASN A 149 -6.61 4.22 -26.29
N PRO A 150 -7.21 5.26 -25.67
CA PRO A 150 -6.78 5.77 -24.37
C PRO A 150 -6.83 4.75 -23.20
N LYS A 151 -7.45 3.58 -23.40
CA LYS A 151 -7.42 2.47 -22.42
C LYS A 151 -6.12 1.68 -22.46
N ILE A 152 -5.36 1.77 -23.54
CA ILE A 152 -4.01 1.21 -23.66
C ILE A 152 -3.04 2.29 -23.22
N ARG A 153 -2.10 1.92 -22.35
CA ARG A 153 -1.06 2.81 -21.84
C ARG A 153 0.31 2.23 -22.13
N HIS A 154 1.23 3.08 -22.55
CA HIS A 154 2.59 2.72 -22.93
C HIS A 154 3.59 3.22 -21.88
N PRO A 155 4.58 2.41 -21.49
CA PRO A 155 5.67 2.85 -20.61
C PRO A 155 6.41 4.05 -21.21
N GLU A 156 6.48 5.16 -20.46
CA GLU A 156 7.10 6.39 -20.95
C GLU A 156 8.37 6.74 -20.15
N HIS A 157 8.20 6.88 -18.84
CA HIS A 157 9.25 7.36 -17.94
C HIS A 157 9.54 6.31 -16.87
N PRO A 158 10.69 5.62 -16.90
CA PRO A 158 11.02 4.62 -15.89
C PRO A 158 10.96 5.21 -14.49
N LEU A 159 10.53 4.40 -13.52
CA LEU A 159 10.65 4.79 -12.12
C LEU A 159 12.13 4.80 -11.72
N PRO A 160 12.56 5.74 -10.85
CA PRO A 160 13.89 5.72 -10.28
C PRO A 160 14.16 4.38 -9.59
N GLU A 161 15.27 3.74 -9.94
CA GLU A 161 15.71 2.54 -9.25
C GLU A 161 15.84 2.72 -7.72
N PRO A 162 16.34 3.84 -7.18
CA PRO A 162 16.31 4.10 -5.74
C PRO A 162 14.91 3.99 -5.12
N TYR A 163 13.87 4.41 -5.84
CA TYR A 163 12.50 4.30 -5.35
C TYR A 163 12.00 2.86 -5.37
N ILE A 164 12.33 2.10 -6.42
CA ILE A 164 11.98 0.68 -6.50
C ILE A 164 12.61 -0.09 -5.33
N TRP A 165 13.89 0.17 -5.02
CA TRP A 165 14.55 -0.40 -3.84
C TRP A 165 13.88 0.01 -2.52
N TRP A 166 13.39 1.25 -2.42
CA TRP A 166 12.63 1.70 -1.26
C TRP A 166 11.31 0.93 -1.10
N VAL A 167 10.55 0.75 -2.18
CA VAL A 167 9.34 -0.09 -2.18
C VAL A 167 9.67 -1.52 -1.76
N PHE A 168 10.72 -2.10 -2.33
CA PHE A 168 11.14 -3.46 -2.01
C PHE A 168 11.48 -3.60 -0.52
N THR A 169 12.21 -2.62 0.03
CA THR A 169 12.58 -2.55 1.45
C THR A 169 11.35 -2.51 2.34
N CYS A 170 10.42 -1.58 2.09
CA CYS A 170 9.24 -1.43 2.95
C CYS A 170 8.36 -2.68 2.95
N ILE A 171 8.15 -3.30 1.78
CA ILE A 171 7.37 -4.54 1.68
C ILE A 171 8.10 -5.68 2.41
N ALA A 172 9.41 -5.87 2.19
CA ALA A 172 10.17 -6.91 2.86
C ALA A 172 10.17 -6.76 4.39
N GLU A 173 10.28 -5.54 4.90
CA GLU A 173 10.15 -5.25 6.33
C GLU A 173 8.72 -5.53 6.85
N ALA A 174 7.69 -5.19 6.07
CA ALA A 174 6.31 -5.54 6.42
C ALA A 174 6.11 -7.06 6.49
N LEU A 175 6.66 -7.82 5.52
CA LEU A 175 6.57 -9.28 5.50
C LEU A 175 7.28 -9.93 6.70
N LEU A 176 8.48 -9.45 7.04
CA LEU A 176 9.20 -9.91 8.22
C LEU A 176 8.41 -9.58 9.51
N HIS A 177 7.75 -8.43 9.54
CA HIS A 177 6.92 -8.07 10.67
C HIS A 177 5.66 -8.95 10.76
N LEU A 178 5.02 -9.32 9.63
CA LEU A 178 3.90 -10.28 9.61
C LEU A 178 4.27 -11.61 10.27
N GLU A 179 5.44 -12.17 9.92
CA GLU A 179 5.93 -13.42 10.51
C GLU A 179 6.18 -13.25 12.01
N SER A 180 6.85 -12.18 12.43
CA SER A 180 7.17 -12.00 13.84
C SER A 180 5.94 -11.76 14.73
N VAL A 181 4.95 -10.96 14.29
CA VAL A 181 3.76 -10.70 15.11
C VAL A 181 2.84 -11.91 15.20
N VAL A 182 2.70 -12.69 14.13
CA VAL A 182 1.81 -13.85 14.17
C VAL A 182 2.39 -14.91 15.10
N GLN A 183 3.70 -15.13 15.07
CA GLN A 183 4.37 -16.10 15.95
C GLN A 183 4.45 -15.63 17.41
N ALA A 184 4.42 -14.31 17.65
CA ALA A 184 4.41 -13.74 18.99
C ALA A 184 3.01 -13.49 19.57
N ARG A 185 1.94 -13.75 18.80
CA ARG A 185 0.57 -13.41 19.23
C ARG A 185 0.09 -14.29 20.40
N PRO A 186 -0.91 -13.84 21.17
CA PRO A 186 -1.54 -14.68 22.17
C PRO A 186 -2.06 -15.98 21.57
N ASN A 187 -1.79 -17.11 22.23
CA ASN A 187 -2.19 -18.45 21.75
C ASN A 187 -1.62 -18.85 20.38
N ALA A 188 -0.48 -18.29 19.96
CA ALA A 188 0.28 -18.82 18.84
C ALA A 188 0.64 -20.30 19.06
N ARG A 189 0.85 -21.04 17.96
CA ARG A 189 1.34 -22.42 17.99
C ARG A 189 2.71 -22.50 18.69
N GLN A 190 2.95 -23.59 19.42
CA GLN A 190 4.20 -23.79 20.15
C GLN A 190 5.39 -23.94 19.20
N GLU A 191 5.14 -24.47 18.01
CA GLU A 191 6.10 -24.71 16.95
C GLU A 191 6.61 -23.42 16.30
N GLN A 192 5.91 -22.29 16.50
CA GLN A 192 6.25 -20.97 15.92
C GLN A 192 6.42 -21.02 14.39
N ASP A 193 5.64 -21.87 13.73
CA ASP A 193 5.64 -22.16 12.30
C ASP A 193 4.51 -21.45 11.53
N GLU A 194 3.80 -20.55 12.21
CA GLU A 194 2.68 -19.83 11.62
C GLU A 194 3.16 -18.63 10.81
N VAL A 195 2.47 -18.37 9.70
CA VAL A 195 2.66 -17.20 8.83
C VAL A 195 1.32 -16.55 8.53
N ILE A 196 1.34 -15.26 8.23
CA ILE A 196 0.22 -14.60 7.55
C ILE A 196 0.48 -14.69 6.04
N ALA A 197 -0.25 -15.57 5.35
CA ALA A 197 -0.28 -15.59 3.90
C ALA A 197 -1.27 -14.53 3.41
N PHE A 198 -0.80 -13.53 2.67
CA PHE A 198 -1.58 -12.35 2.28
C PHE A 198 -2.56 -12.63 1.13
N LEU A 199 -2.14 -13.49 0.21
CA LEU A 199 -2.89 -14.03 -0.94
C LEU A 199 -3.27 -13.06 -2.05
N ASP A 200 -3.47 -11.76 -1.81
CA ASP A 200 -3.86 -10.78 -2.87
C ASP A 200 -2.86 -9.64 -3.11
N MET A 201 -1.60 -9.74 -2.69
CA MET A 201 -0.67 -8.60 -2.82
C MET A 201 -0.49 -8.14 -4.28
N LYS A 202 -0.87 -6.89 -4.56
CA LYS A 202 -0.75 -6.21 -5.86
C LYS A 202 -0.50 -4.70 -5.68
N PRO A 203 -0.13 -3.95 -6.75
CA PRO A 203 0.14 -2.51 -6.64
C PRO A 203 -0.99 -1.68 -6.00
N LEU A 204 -2.26 -2.05 -6.23
CA LEU A 204 -3.42 -1.37 -5.61
C LEU A 204 -3.44 -1.49 -4.08
N ASP A 205 -2.84 -2.54 -3.53
CA ASP A 205 -2.86 -2.84 -2.09
C ASP A 205 -1.62 -2.24 -1.38
N ILE A 206 -0.79 -1.49 -2.10
CA ILE A 206 0.33 -0.73 -1.54
C ILE A 206 -0.02 0.76 -1.62
N LEU A 207 -0.49 1.29 -0.49
CA LEU A 207 -0.86 2.69 -0.36
C LEU A 207 0.37 3.55 -0.08
N LEU A 208 0.32 4.80 -0.51
CA LEU A 208 1.43 5.74 -0.46
C LEU A 208 1.18 6.83 0.59
N ASP A 209 2.07 6.92 1.57
CA ASP A 209 2.06 7.96 2.58
C ASP A 209 2.91 9.16 2.14
N SER A 210 2.28 10.33 2.11
CA SER A 210 2.94 11.61 1.84
C SER A 210 3.79 12.10 3.01
N GLN A 211 3.57 11.61 4.23
CA GLN A 211 4.26 12.07 5.44
C GLN A 211 5.71 11.57 5.56
N ARG A 212 6.24 10.86 4.55
CA ARG A 212 7.68 10.67 4.23
C ARG A 212 8.58 10.47 5.47
N GLY A 213 9.02 9.23 5.69
CA GLY A 213 9.92 8.91 6.81
C GLY A 213 11.33 9.51 6.67
N ASP A 214 12.17 9.29 7.67
CA ASP A 214 13.57 9.77 7.68
C ASP A 214 14.45 9.08 6.61
N GLN A 215 14.04 7.88 6.19
CA GLN A 215 14.65 7.14 5.10
C GLN A 215 13.90 7.43 3.79
N TYR A 216 14.65 7.76 2.74
CA TYR A 216 14.10 8.13 1.43
C TYR A 216 13.05 9.26 1.52
N PRO A 217 13.37 10.38 2.18
CA PRO A 217 12.38 11.40 2.55
C PRO A 217 11.76 12.13 1.34
N ILE A 218 12.33 11.97 0.15
CA ILE A 218 11.77 12.56 -1.07
C ILE A 218 10.69 11.70 -1.73
N TYR A 219 10.60 10.44 -1.35
CA TYR A 219 9.71 9.47 -1.96
C TYR A 219 8.55 9.19 -1.01
N PRO A 220 7.32 9.05 -1.52
CA PRO A 220 6.21 8.66 -0.65
C PRO A 220 6.50 7.26 -0.08
N LYS A 221 6.22 7.08 1.21
CA LYS A 221 6.48 5.81 1.88
C LYS A 221 5.39 4.80 1.47
N PRO A 222 5.75 3.61 0.95
CA PRO A 222 4.78 2.56 0.64
C PRO A 222 4.38 1.78 1.90
N LEU A 223 3.08 1.56 2.07
CA LEU A 223 2.48 0.84 3.18
C LEU A 223 1.54 -0.25 2.63
N LEU A 224 1.72 -1.48 3.12
CA LEU A 224 0.85 -2.61 2.77
C LEU A 224 -0.55 -2.45 3.39
N SER A 225 -1.60 -2.69 2.61
CA SER A 225 -3.01 -2.52 2.96
C SER A 225 -3.87 -3.67 2.42
N ASP A 226 -5.16 -3.65 2.78
CA ASP A 226 -6.19 -4.62 2.39
C ASP A 226 -5.92 -6.08 2.79
N PHE A 227 -6.09 -6.36 4.09
CA PHE A 227 -5.86 -7.68 4.67
C PHE A 227 -7.04 -8.65 4.48
N GLY A 228 -8.04 -8.32 3.65
CA GLY A 228 -9.29 -9.08 3.52
C GLY A 228 -9.10 -10.51 3.01
N ALA A 229 -8.07 -10.72 2.18
CA ALA A 229 -7.67 -12.01 1.62
C ALA A 229 -6.72 -12.81 2.52
N GLY A 230 -6.17 -12.19 3.57
CA GLY A 230 -5.11 -12.79 4.36
C GLY A 230 -5.58 -13.93 5.26
N HIS A 231 -4.70 -14.89 5.53
CA HIS A 231 -4.94 -16.00 6.46
C HIS A 231 -3.72 -16.30 7.32
N ILE A 232 -3.94 -16.65 8.59
CA ILE A 232 -2.95 -17.34 9.41
C ILE A 232 -2.90 -18.80 8.97
N LEU A 233 -1.75 -19.29 8.52
CA LEU A 233 -1.51 -20.65 8.01
C LEU A 233 -0.18 -21.21 8.56
N TYR A 234 -0.02 -22.53 8.46
CA TYR A 234 1.25 -23.25 8.65
C TYR A 234 1.33 -24.40 7.62
N LYS A 235 2.50 -25.02 7.43
CA LYS A 235 2.72 -25.94 6.29
C LYS A 235 1.81 -27.15 6.28
N GLU A 236 1.56 -27.76 7.43
CA GLU A 236 0.73 -28.95 7.65
C GLU A 236 -0.72 -28.59 8.02
N ASP A 237 -1.15 -27.36 7.74
CA ASP A 237 -2.50 -26.91 8.07
C ASP A 237 -3.55 -27.70 7.28
N PRO A 238 -4.49 -28.41 7.94
CA PRO A 238 -5.45 -29.28 7.27
C PRO A 238 -6.38 -28.51 6.33
N ARG A 239 -6.57 -27.21 6.54
CA ARG A 239 -7.35 -26.35 5.63
C ARG A 239 -6.69 -26.25 4.26
N GLN A 240 -5.39 -26.53 4.18
CA GLN A 240 -4.65 -26.57 2.92
C GLN A 240 -4.98 -27.82 2.09
N ASP A 241 -5.47 -28.91 2.67
CA ASP A 241 -5.89 -30.08 1.89
C ASP A 241 -7.24 -29.82 1.18
N ASP A 242 -8.15 -29.11 1.85
CA ASP A 242 -9.47 -28.72 1.36
C ASP A 242 -9.49 -27.46 0.48
N ARG A 243 -8.32 -27.03 -0.04
CA ARG A 243 -8.17 -25.92 -1.01
C ARG A 243 -9.00 -26.09 -2.30
N HIS A 244 -9.67 -27.23 -2.48
CA HIS A 244 -10.39 -27.62 -3.69
C HIS A 244 -11.83 -27.07 -3.80
N GLU A 245 -12.52 -26.74 -2.70
CA GLU A 245 -13.98 -26.52 -2.76
C GLU A 245 -14.49 -25.10 -2.49
N ALA A 246 -13.78 -24.21 -1.79
CA ALA A 246 -14.26 -22.82 -1.63
C ALA A 246 -13.30 -21.77 -1.06
N THR A 247 -12.23 -22.15 -0.35
CA THR A 247 -11.74 -21.27 0.74
C THR A 247 -10.67 -20.24 0.38
N TYR A 248 -9.88 -20.45 -0.68
CA TYR A 248 -8.68 -19.63 -0.99
C TYR A 248 -8.53 -19.15 -2.46
N PRO A 249 -9.01 -19.87 -3.49
CA PRO A 249 -8.78 -19.50 -4.90
C PRO A 249 -9.48 -18.21 -5.36
N HIS A 250 -10.41 -17.68 -4.55
CA HIS A 250 -11.20 -16.49 -4.88
C HIS A 250 -10.49 -15.18 -4.53
N ASP A 251 -9.42 -15.26 -3.75
CA ASP A 251 -8.91 -14.10 -3.05
C ASP A 251 -7.68 -13.47 -3.72
N ALA A 252 -7.27 -13.94 -4.91
CA ALA A 252 -6.10 -13.41 -5.60
C ALA A 252 -6.43 -12.81 -6.98
N THR A 253 -5.77 -11.70 -7.28
CA THR A 253 -5.92 -10.98 -8.55
C THR A 253 -5.10 -11.67 -9.65
N ALA A 254 -5.71 -11.85 -10.81
CA ALA A 254 -5.02 -12.46 -11.95
C ALA A 254 -3.74 -11.68 -12.33
N GLY A 255 -2.69 -12.40 -12.72
CA GLY A 255 -1.34 -11.82 -12.91
C GLY A 255 -0.45 -11.85 -11.66
N PHE A 256 -1.03 -12.09 -10.47
CA PHE A 256 -0.30 -12.18 -9.19
C PHE A 256 -0.30 -13.57 -8.56
N PHE A 257 -0.97 -14.54 -9.19
CA PHE A 257 -1.00 -15.93 -8.73
C PHE A 257 0.42 -16.54 -8.75
N PRO A 258 0.91 -17.10 -7.64
CA PRO A 258 2.09 -17.94 -7.64
C PRO A 258 1.77 -19.39 -8.06
N PRO A 259 2.76 -20.19 -8.49
CA PRO A 259 2.59 -21.57 -8.96
C PRO A 259 1.87 -22.51 -7.99
N GLU A 260 2.05 -22.32 -6.67
CA GLU A 260 1.39 -23.12 -5.63
C GLU A 260 -0.08 -22.74 -5.40
N MET A 261 -0.52 -21.60 -5.94
CA MET A 261 -1.90 -21.13 -5.81
C MET A 261 -2.78 -21.74 -6.90
N ARG A 262 -3.88 -22.36 -6.49
CA ARG A 262 -4.83 -22.99 -7.41
C ARG A 262 -5.70 -21.94 -8.08
N ARG A 263 -6.04 -22.15 -9.35
CA ARG A 263 -6.82 -21.19 -10.13
C ARG A 263 -8.18 -21.77 -10.52
N ARG A 264 -9.26 -21.03 -10.28
CA ARG A 264 -10.59 -21.41 -10.75
C ARG A 264 -10.78 -20.94 -12.19
N THR A 265 -11.03 -21.88 -13.11
CA THR A 265 -11.32 -21.60 -14.52
C THR A 265 -12.77 -21.91 -14.84
N LYS A 266 -13.22 -21.52 -16.04
CA LYS A 266 -14.57 -21.84 -16.56
C LYS A 266 -14.87 -23.34 -16.66
N TYR A 267 -13.84 -24.20 -16.59
CA TYR A 267 -13.95 -25.65 -16.72
C TYR A 267 -13.74 -26.41 -15.39
N GLY A 268 -13.50 -25.71 -14.29
CA GLY A 268 -13.25 -26.30 -12.97
C GLY A 268 -12.11 -25.61 -12.22
N VAL A 269 -11.66 -26.20 -11.11
CA VAL A 269 -10.46 -25.74 -10.40
C VAL A 269 -9.25 -26.43 -11.04
N GLU A 270 -8.37 -25.65 -11.66
CA GLU A 270 -7.05 -26.16 -12.03
C GLU A 270 -6.18 -26.22 -10.78
N ARG A 271 -5.52 -27.37 -10.59
CA ARG A 271 -4.53 -27.50 -9.53
C ARG A 271 -3.42 -26.48 -9.76
N GLY A 272 -2.88 -25.96 -8.65
CA GLY A 272 -1.61 -25.25 -8.68
C GLY A 272 -0.59 -26.14 -9.37
N ILE A 273 0.34 -25.51 -10.08
CA ILE A 273 1.37 -26.24 -10.84
C ILE A 273 2.27 -27.00 -9.88
N THR A 274 2.44 -26.50 -8.65
CA THR A 274 3.16 -27.19 -7.56
C THR A 274 2.18 -27.71 -6.50
N ASP A 275 2.59 -28.76 -5.78
CA ASP A 275 1.83 -29.38 -4.67
C ASP A 275 2.10 -28.72 -3.30
N LYS A 276 2.97 -27.71 -3.27
CA LYS A 276 3.42 -27.05 -2.05
C LYS A 276 2.29 -26.28 -1.35
N PRO A 277 2.34 -26.14 -0.01
CA PRO A 277 1.38 -25.33 0.72
C PRO A 277 1.53 -23.84 0.40
N LEU A 278 0.47 -23.07 0.64
CA LEU A 278 0.55 -21.61 0.76
C LEU A 278 1.31 -21.30 2.05
N TYR A 279 2.32 -20.42 1.94
CA TYR A 279 3.19 -20.06 3.06
C TYR A 279 3.85 -18.69 2.79
N SER A 280 4.89 -18.29 3.55
CA SER A 280 5.53 -16.99 3.36
C SER A 280 6.14 -16.79 1.96
N TRP A 281 6.58 -17.87 1.29
CA TRP A 281 7.04 -17.83 -0.10
C TRP A 281 5.97 -17.36 -1.11
N THR A 282 4.69 -17.46 -0.76
CA THR A 282 3.57 -16.94 -1.57
C THR A 282 3.60 -15.42 -1.58
N ASN A 283 3.83 -14.78 -0.42
CA ASN A 283 3.99 -13.33 -0.30
C ASN A 283 5.25 -12.84 -1.04
N ILE A 284 6.32 -13.63 -1.03
CA ILE A 284 7.58 -13.32 -1.72
C ILE A 284 7.39 -13.28 -3.23
N TRP A 285 6.68 -14.25 -3.81
CA TRP A 285 6.32 -14.20 -5.23
C TRP A 285 5.53 -12.95 -5.59
N GLN A 286 4.51 -12.62 -4.80
CA GLN A 286 3.67 -11.44 -5.05
C GLN A 286 4.46 -10.13 -4.88
N THR A 287 5.42 -10.08 -3.96
CA THR A 287 6.38 -8.97 -3.85
C THR A 287 7.20 -8.83 -5.14
N GLY A 288 7.75 -9.93 -5.65
CA GLY A 288 8.46 -9.94 -6.94
C GLY A 288 7.57 -9.43 -8.09
N ARG A 289 6.29 -9.82 -8.12
CA ARG A 289 5.32 -9.33 -9.12
C ARG A 289 5.03 -7.84 -9.00
N ILE A 290 4.90 -7.30 -7.79
CA ILE A 290 4.73 -5.85 -7.57
C ILE A 290 5.95 -5.10 -8.09
N VAL A 291 7.16 -5.56 -7.77
CA VAL A 291 8.39 -4.90 -8.22
C VAL A 291 8.53 -5.01 -9.75
N GLU A 292 8.21 -6.16 -10.34
CA GLU A 292 8.19 -6.34 -11.79
C GLU A 292 7.16 -5.42 -12.48
N CYS A 293 6.01 -5.18 -11.85
CA CYS A 293 5.00 -4.21 -12.30
C CYS A 293 5.57 -2.78 -12.33
N LEU A 294 6.30 -2.36 -11.27
CA LEU A 294 6.97 -1.06 -11.23
C LEU A 294 8.04 -0.93 -12.31
N MET A 295 8.84 -1.97 -12.50
CA MET A 295 9.90 -1.99 -13.51
C MET A 295 9.34 -1.91 -14.94
N ASN A 296 8.21 -2.57 -15.21
CA ASN A 296 7.57 -2.58 -16.54
C ASN A 296 6.54 -1.46 -16.75
N LEU A 297 6.22 -0.69 -15.70
CA LEU A 297 5.09 0.26 -15.66
C LEU A 297 3.76 -0.38 -16.09
N LYS A 298 3.48 -1.56 -15.54
CA LYS A 298 2.21 -2.28 -15.74
C LYS A 298 1.48 -2.41 -14.42
N GLN A 299 0.20 -2.06 -14.39
CA GLN A 299 -0.63 -2.25 -13.19
C GLN A 299 -0.88 -3.75 -12.87
N ARG A 300 -0.67 -4.61 -13.87
CA ARG A 300 -0.83 -6.06 -13.77
C ARG A 300 -0.02 -6.77 -14.86
N MET A 301 0.48 -7.97 -14.55
CA MET A 301 1.18 -8.83 -15.52
C MET A 301 0.20 -9.62 -16.42
N ASP A 302 0.57 -9.78 -17.69
CA ASP A 302 -0.26 -10.42 -18.72
C ASP A 302 -0.41 -11.92 -18.45
N HIS A 303 -1.62 -12.35 -18.10
CA HIS A 303 -1.87 -13.72 -17.68
C HIS A 303 -1.57 -14.77 -18.78
N GLU A 304 -1.76 -14.42 -20.05
CA GLU A 304 -1.58 -15.35 -21.17
C GLU A 304 -0.10 -15.75 -21.36
N LYS A 305 0.82 -14.82 -21.08
CA LYS A 305 2.27 -15.07 -21.13
C LYS A 305 2.75 -15.98 -20.00
N TYR A 306 2.05 -15.97 -18.87
CA TYR A 306 2.30 -16.83 -17.71
C TYR A 306 1.23 -17.93 -17.56
N SER A 307 0.65 -18.40 -18.67
CA SER A 307 -0.35 -19.47 -18.65
C SER A 307 0.23 -20.75 -18.03
N LEU A 308 -0.66 -21.62 -17.53
CA LEU A 308 -0.37 -22.77 -16.65
C LEU A 308 0.58 -23.84 -17.20
N VAL A 309 1.06 -23.67 -18.42
CA VAL A 309 1.97 -24.61 -19.11
C VAL A 309 3.44 -24.19 -18.95
N ALA A 310 3.72 -22.95 -18.54
CA ALA A 310 5.08 -22.51 -18.28
C ALA A 310 5.50 -22.96 -16.87
N MET A 311 6.16 -24.11 -16.77
CA MET A 311 6.92 -24.55 -15.59
C MET A 311 8.17 -23.68 -15.35
N GLU A 312 8.11 -22.40 -15.70
CA GLU A 312 9.27 -21.54 -15.84
C GLU A 312 9.26 -20.43 -14.78
N ASP A 313 10.46 -20.02 -14.38
CA ASP A 313 10.68 -18.83 -13.56
C ASP A 313 10.23 -17.56 -14.30
N SER A 314 10.15 -16.44 -13.59
CA SER A 314 9.86 -15.13 -14.23
C SER A 314 10.77 -14.85 -15.43
N TRP A 315 10.19 -14.33 -16.52
CA TRP A 315 10.92 -13.97 -17.73
C TRP A 315 11.69 -12.64 -17.62
N ILE A 316 11.70 -11.99 -16.46
CA ILE A 316 12.35 -10.68 -16.27
C ILE A 316 13.85 -10.67 -16.66
N LYS A 317 14.54 -11.82 -16.61
CA LYS A 317 15.92 -11.97 -17.09
C LYS A 317 16.04 -12.08 -18.61
N GLN A 318 15.09 -12.77 -19.27
CA GLN A 318 15.12 -12.95 -20.73
C GLN A 318 14.55 -11.71 -21.44
N GLU A 319 13.56 -11.08 -20.83
CA GLU A 319 12.86 -9.90 -21.35
C GLU A 319 12.83 -8.79 -20.30
N PRO A 320 13.98 -8.15 -20.01
CA PRO A 320 14.01 -7.01 -19.11
C PRO A 320 13.23 -5.82 -19.69
N PRO A 321 12.73 -4.91 -18.85
CA PRO A 321 11.92 -3.77 -19.29
C PRO A 321 12.63 -2.91 -20.34
N ARG A 322 11.85 -2.38 -21.27
CA ARG A 322 12.31 -1.51 -22.35
C ARG A 322 11.44 -0.27 -22.41
N PHE A 323 12.08 0.88 -22.64
CA PHE A 323 11.41 2.17 -22.76
C PHE A 323 11.78 2.79 -24.11
N GLU A 324 10.80 3.01 -24.97
CA GLU A 324 11.05 3.46 -26.35
C GLU A 324 11.77 4.80 -26.41
N LYS A 325 11.38 5.74 -25.52
CA LYS A 325 11.99 7.07 -25.43
C LYS A 325 13.36 7.07 -24.76
N LEU A 326 13.73 5.98 -24.09
CA LEU A 326 14.99 5.81 -23.38
C LEU A 326 15.61 4.43 -23.71
N PRO A 327 16.01 4.18 -24.96
CA PRO A 327 16.41 2.85 -25.44
C PRO A 327 17.68 2.30 -24.76
N HIS A 328 18.48 3.17 -24.16
CA HIS A 328 19.69 2.83 -23.42
C HIS A 328 19.46 2.67 -21.91
N PHE A 329 18.26 2.96 -21.41
CA PHE A 329 17.94 2.77 -20.00
C PHE A 329 17.85 1.28 -19.67
N ARG A 330 18.48 0.90 -18.55
CA ARG A 330 18.43 -0.44 -17.96
C ARG A 330 18.45 -0.31 -16.44
N TYR A 331 17.59 -1.07 -15.78
CA TYR A 331 17.72 -1.33 -14.35
C TYR A 331 18.95 -2.20 -14.09
N SER A 332 19.50 -2.12 -12.88
CA SER A 332 20.66 -2.92 -12.49
C SER A 332 20.38 -4.43 -12.55
N ASP A 333 21.44 -5.20 -12.83
CA ASP A 333 21.39 -6.66 -12.75
C ASP A 333 21.06 -7.15 -11.34
N ASP A 334 21.47 -6.40 -10.30
CA ASP A 334 21.16 -6.72 -8.91
C ASP A 334 19.64 -6.70 -8.63
N LEU A 335 18.93 -5.72 -9.19
CA LEU A 335 17.47 -5.61 -9.08
C LEU A 335 16.77 -6.70 -9.89
N ILE A 336 17.15 -6.87 -11.16
CA ILE A 336 16.59 -7.90 -12.05
C ILE A 336 16.76 -9.29 -11.45
N ASP A 337 17.95 -9.60 -10.92
CA ASP A 337 18.26 -10.88 -10.30
C ASP A 337 17.43 -11.13 -9.04
N LEU A 338 17.26 -10.13 -8.18
CA LEU A 338 16.49 -10.30 -6.95
C LEU A 338 14.98 -10.47 -7.22
N VAL A 339 14.43 -9.73 -8.18
CA VAL A 339 13.04 -9.88 -8.63
C VAL A 339 12.81 -11.27 -9.21
N TRP A 340 13.78 -11.78 -9.97
CA TRP A 340 13.75 -13.14 -10.48
C TRP A 340 13.82 -14.19 -9.36
N GLN A 341 14.68 -14.01 -8.35
CA GLN A 341 14.76 -14.91 -7.19
C GLN A 341 13.46 -14.97 -6.39
N CYS A 342 12.75 -13.85 -6.26
CA CYS A 342 11.43 -13.82 -5.61
C CYS A 342 10.38 -14.65 -6.38
N GLN A 343 10.58 -14.82 -7.68
CA GLN A 343 9.64 -15.47 -8.60
C GLN A 343 10.17 -16.81 -9.13
N ARG A 344 10.95 -17.53 -8.32
CA ARG A 344 11.34 -18.92 -8.60
C ARG A 344 10.09 -19.80 -8.63
N HIS A 345 10.02 -20.69 -9.62
CA HIS A 345 8.91 -21.61 -9.79
C HIS A 345 8.69 -22.43 -8.52
N GLU A 346 9.75 -23.09 -8.06
CA GLU A 346 9.78 -23.84 -6.80
C GLU A 346 9.74 -22.90 -5.59
N PRO A 347 8.69 -22.96 -4.75
CA PRO A 347 8.53 -22.01 -3.65
C PRO A 347 9.67 -22.02 -2.63
N GLU A 348 10.26 -23.19 -2.37
CA GLU A 348 11.37 -23.36 -1.43
C GLU A 348 12.70 -22.75 -1.93
N GLN A 349 12.77 -22.39 -3.21
CA GLN A 349 13.95 -21.72 -3.78
C GLN A 349 13.83 -20.18 -3.73
N ARG A 350 12.67 -19.66 -3.31
CA ARG A 350 12.48 -18.23 -3.08
C ARG A 350 13.11 -17.86 -1.73
N PRO A 351 13.66 -16.65 -1.57
CA PRO A 351 14.15 -16.19 -0.27
C PRO A 351 13.01 -16.10 0.74
N THR A 352 13.30 -16.35 2.02
CA THR A 352 12.42 -15.97 3.13
C THR A 352 12.33 -14.45 3.27
N PRO A 353 11.34 -13.88 3.99
CA PRO A 353 11.29 -12.44 4.24
C PRO A 353 12.58 -11.87 4.88
N ALA A 354 13.17 -12.60 5.83
CA ALA A 354 14.44 -12.22 6.45
C ALA A 354 15.61 -12.21 5.45
N GLU A 355 15.71 -13.24 4.61
CA GLU A 355 16.75 -13.32 3.57
C GLU A 355 16.56 -12.26 2.50
N LEU A 356 15.32 -12.00 2.07
CA LEU A 356 15.00 -10.95 1.11
C LEU A 356 15.46 -9.59 1.63
N LEU A 357 15.12 -9.25 2.88
CA LEU A 357 15.53 -7.99 3.49
C LEU A 357 17.06 -7.87 3.60
N LYS A 358 17.75 -8.97 3.92
CA LYS A 358 19.22 -9.02 3.92
C LYS A 358 19.79 -8.74 2.54
N LEU A 359 19.29 -9.42 1.50
CA LEU A 359 19.72 -9.24 0.11
C LEU A 359 19.50 -7.80 -0.38
N ILE A 360 18.36 -7.19 -0.01
CA ILE A 360 18.08 -5.78 -0.32
C ILE A 360 19.12 -4.87 0.32
N ARG A 361 19.40 -5.05 1.63
CA ARG A 361 20.39 -4.23 2.37
C ARG A 361 21.81 -4.36 1.83
N GLU A 362 22.15 -5.50 1.23
CA GLU A 362 23.46 -5.72 0.61
C GLU A 362 23.57 -5.11 -0.80
N ARG A 363 22.47 -5.07 -1.56
CA ARG A 363 22.46 -4.68 -2.98
C ARG A 363 22.04 -3.22 -3.21
N ALA A 364 20.96 -2.77 -2.57
CA ALA A 364 20.36 -1.45 -2.79
C ALA A 364 21.32 -0.26 -2.62
N PRO A 365 22.23 -0.21 -1.61
CA PRO A 365 23.09 0.95 -1.40
C PRO A 365 23.94 1.35 -2.60
N LYS A 366 24.29 0.40 -3.48
CA LYS A 366 25.07 0.66 -4.72
C LYS A 366 24.27 1.44 -5.77
N HIS A 367 22.94 1.35 -5.71
CA HIS A 367 22.02 1.81 -6.74
C HIS A 367 21.12 2.96 -6.25
N ASN A 368 21.21 3.32 -4.97
CA ASN A 368 20.32 4.32 -4.36
C ASN A 368 20.67 5.77 -4.66
N LEU A 369 21.84 6.08 -5.24
CA LEU A 369 22.29 7.45 -5.53
C LEU A 369 22.33 8.39 -4.30
N GLY A 370 22.48 7.84 -3.09
CA GLY A 370 22.45 8.59 -1.82
C GLY A 370 21.04 8.99 -1.38
N MET A 371 19.99 8.53 -2.08
CA MET A 371 18.61 8.94 -1.83
C MET A 371 18.03 8.44 -0.51
N GLU A 372 18.68 7.46 0.13
CA GLU A 372 18.33 6.97 1.47
C GLU A 372 18.33 8.07 2.53
N GLU A 373 19.25 9.04 2.42
CA GLU A 373 19.39 10.16 3.36
C GLU A 373 19.16 11.53 2.70
N TRP A 374 19.17 11.57 1.37
CA TRP A 374 19.09 12.81 0.62
C TRP A 374 17.86 13.62 1.03
N GLY A 375 18.08 14.87 1.44
CA GLY A 375 17.00 15.78 1.82
C GLY A 375 16.38 15.49 3.19
N ASN A 376 16.93 14.58 4.01
CA ASN A 376 16.52 14.44 5.40
C ASN A 376 17.12 15.55 6.27
N ALA A 377 16.73 15.57 7.54
CA ALA A 377 17.12 16.62 8.46
C ALA A 377 18.64 16.77 8.65
N THR A 378 19.31 15.64 8.86
CA THR A 378 20.76 15.55 9.05
C THR A 378 21.49 16.00 7.79
N TRP A 379 21.09 15.46 6.65
CA TRP A 379 21.69 15.73 5.35
C TRP A 379 21.61 17.23 4.99
N ILE A 380 20.45 17.87 5.21
CA ILE A 380 20.27 19.31 4.94
C ILE A 380 21.19 20.15 5.84
N GLN A 381 21.27 19.82 7.13
CA GLN A 381 22.17 20.53 8.06
C GLN A 381 23.65 20.41 7.63
N GLU A 382 24.06 19.26 7.11
CA GLU A 382 25.41 19.08 6.58
C GLU A 382 25.67 19.95 5.34
N GLN A 383 24.70 20.06 4.42
CA GLN A 383 24.84 20.93 3.26
C GLN A 383 24.90 22.41 3.64
N GLU A 384 24.12 22.84 4.64
CA GLU A 384 24.19 24.20 5.18
C GLU A 384 25.57 24.51 5.76
N LYS A 385 26.14 23.57 6.55
CA LYS A 385 27.52 23.70 7.08
C LYS A 385 28.54 23.76 5.94
N LYS A 386 28.43 22.89 4.93
CA LYS A 386 29.30 22.90 3.74
C LYS A 386 29.21 24.24 3.00
N LYS A 387 28.02 24.79 2.81
CA LYS A 387 27.79 26.08 2.16
C LYS A 387 28.38 27.24 2.95
N ALA A 388 28.22 27.25 4.28
CA ALA A 388 28.76 28.27 5.17
C ALA A 388 30.30 28.28 5.19
N ASN A 389 30.93 27.11 5.05
CA ASN A 389 32.39 26.94 5.07
C ASN A 389 33.06 27.16 3.70
N ARG A 390 32.31 27.51 2.63
CA ARG A 390 32.91 27.79 1.32
C ARG A 390 33.79 29.06 1.37
N PRO A 391 35.03 29.02 0.84
CA PRO A 391 35.92 30.18 0.82
C PRO A 391 35.28 31.41 0.15
N LYS A 392 35.47 32.59 0.76
CA LYS A 392 34.84 33.86 0.34
C LYS A 392 35.20 34.33 -1.07
N THR A 393 36.18 33.71 -1.74
CA THR A 393 36.51 33.98 -3.15
C THR A 393 35.38 33.60 -4.11
N TYR A 394 34.50 32.66 -3.73
CA TYR A 394 33.23 32.39 -4.44
C TYR A 394 32.05 33.23 -3.92
N ALA A 395 32.13 33.76 -2.70
CA ALA A 395 31.06 34.54 -2.06
C ALA A 395 30.99 36.00 -2.54
N GLY A 396 32.02 36.49 -3.25
CA GLY A 396 32.07 37.85 -3.79
C GLY A 396 31.09 38.13 -4.94
N VAL A 397 30.59 37.10 -5.63
CA VAL A 397 29.71 37.25 -6.82
C VAL A 397 28.23 37.01 -6.51
N LEU A 398 27.90 36.47 -5.33
CA LEU A 398 26.53 36.04 -4.98
C LEU A 398 26.01 36.65 -3.66
N LYS A 399 26.44 37.86 -3.29
CA LYS A 399 25.77 38.61 -2.22
C LYS A 399 24.55 39.35 -2.78
N GLY A 400 23.36 38.92 -2.33
CA GLY A 400 22.16 39.78 -2.34
C GLY A 400 21.10 39.54 -3.42
N LYS A 401 21.06 38.38 -4.07
CA LYS A 401 19.91 37.99 -4.90
C LYS A 401 19.24 36.80 -4.23
N GLY A 402 17.91 36.86 -4.08
CA GLY A 402 17.09 35.82 -3.43
C GLY A 402 17.21 34.46 -4.13
N PRO A 403 16.13 33.86 -4.65
CA PRO A 403 16.29 32.70 -5.53
C PRO A 403 17.41 32.92 -6.55
N THR A 404 18.37 32.01 -6.68
CA THR A 404 19.29 32.07 -7.82
C THR A 404 18.42 32.02 -9.08
N GLN A 405 18.82 32.72 -10.14
CA GLN A 405 18.09 32.69 -11.42
C GLN A 405 17.89 31.24 -11.92
N SER A 406 18.77 30.33 -11.50
CA SER A 406 18.65 28.87 -11.62
C SER A 406 17.38 28.33 -10.97
N MET A 407 17.13 28.58 -9.67
CA MET A 407 15.93 28.10 -8.97
C MET A 407 14.63 28.57 -9.63
N LYS A 408 14.53 29.85 -10.00
CA LYS A 408 13.34 30.38 -10.68
C LYS A 408 13.10 29.70 -12.03
N LYS A 409 14.17 29.44 -12.78
CA LYS A 409 14.09 28.74 -14.07
C LYS A 409 13.64 27.28 -13.88
N ARG A 410 14.11 26.63 -12.83
CA ARG A 410 13.75 25.23 -12.50
C ARG A 410 12.32 25.09 -12.00
N GLU A 411 11.88 26.02 -11.17
CA GLU A 411 10.50 26.16 -10.74
C GLU A 411 9.56 26.34 -11.94
N ALA A 412 9.89 27.27 -12.85
CA ALA A 412 9.13 27.49 -14.08
C ALA A 412 9.12 26.26 -15.01
N ALA A 413 10.12 25.40 -14.92
CA ALA A 413 10.20 24.13 -15.66
C ALA A 413 9.55 22.94 -14.91
N GLY A 414 8.92 23.17 -13.76
CA GLY A 414 8.26 22.12 -12.96
C GLY A 414 9.21 21.16 -12.22
N LYS A 415 10.53 21.37 -12.30
CA LYS A 415 11.54 20.45 -11.74
C LYS A 415 11.60 20.39 -10.22
N LEU A 416 10.92 21.31 -9.54
CA LEU A 416 10.88 21.38 -8.08
C LEU A 416 9.56 20.82 -7.50
N GLY A 417 8.78 20.07 -8.30
CA GLY A 417 7.48 19.54 -7.91
C GLY A 417 7.52 18.69 -6.63
N PHE A 418 8.63 17.99 -6.37
CA PHE A 418 8.84 17.18 -5.16
C PHE A 418 8.84 18.01 -3.86
N LEU A 419 9.18 19.31 -3.91
CA LEU A 419 9.16 20.19 -2.74
C LEU A 419 7.75 20.47 -2.22
N ASN A 420 6.71 20.25 -3.03
CA ASN A 420 5.32 20.41 -2.59
C ASN A 420 4.94 19.48 -1.44
N ALA A 421 5.70 18.40 -1.26
CA ALA A 421 5.48 17.41 -0.21
C ALA A 421 6.38 17.63 1.02
N TYR A 422 7.32 18.57 0.97
CA TYR A 422 8.09 18.98 2.15
C TYR A 422 7.28 19.95 3.01
N PRO A 423 7.47 19.95 4.34
CA PRO A 423 6.96 21.04 5.16
C PRO A 423 7.57 22.38 4.68
N PRO A 424 6.82 23.50 4.75
CA PRO A 424 7.23 24.77 4.15
C PRO A 424 8.62 25.25 4.57
N GLU A 425 8.99 25.06 5.83
CA GLU A 425 10.30 25.42 6.36
C GLU A 425 11.43 24.61 5.73
N TRP A 426 11.20 23.32 5.48
CA TRP A 426 12.18 22.44 4.85
C TRP A 426 12.29 22.70 3.35
N ALA A 427 11.15 22.90 2.67
CA ALA A 427 11.13 23.30 1.26
C ALA A 427 11.91 24.60 1.04
N LYS A 428 11.77 25.58 1.94
CA LYS A 428 12.53 26.84 1.88
C LYS A 428 14.04 26.61 2.07
N ARG A 429 14.45 25.82 3.06
CA ARG A 429 15.88 25.51 3.30
C ARG A 429 16.50 24.83 2.09
N TYR A 430 15.80 23.87 1.52
CA TYR A 430 16.18 23.21 0.28
C TYR A 430 16.35 24.23 -0.86
N TYR A 431 15.36 25.10 -1.02
CA TYR A 431 15.38 26.15 -2.04
C TYR A 431 16.58 27.09 -1.89
N ASP A 432 16.88 27.49 -0.65
CA ASP A 432 18.00 28.35 -0.30
C ASP A 432 19.35 27.66 -0.56
N LEU A 433 19.42 26.32 -0.52
CA LEU A 433 20.62 25.54 -0.85
C LEU A 433 20.87 25.42 -2.37
N ASP A 434 19.93 25.85 -3.23
CA ASP A 434 20.02 25.81 -4.70
C ASP A 434 20.31 24.40 -5.25
N MET A 435 19.74 23.38 -4.63
CA MET A 435 20.03 21.98 -4.93
C MET A 435 19.09 21.36 -5.95
N ASP A 436 19.52 20.27 -6.60
CA ASP A 436 18.69 19.45 -7.48
C ASP A 436 18.79 17.98 -7.10
N LEU A 437 17.77 17.22 -7.47
CA LEU A 437 17.81 15.77 -7.38
C LEU A 437 18.96 15.23 -8.25
N PRO A 438 19.64 14.15 -7.83
CA PRO A 438 20.55 13.43 -8.72
C PRO A 438 19.80 12.97 -9.97
N ASN A 439 20.46 13.09 -11.14
CA ASN A 439 19.88 12.59 -12.39
C ASN A 439 19.52 11.10 -12.24
N GLY A 440 18.30 10.73 -12.59
CA GLY A 440 17.77 9.37 -12.45
C GLY A 440 17.07 9.10 -11.12
N ALA A 441 16.96 10.10 -10.23
CA ALA A 441 16.21 10.02 -8.97
C ALA A 441 14.84 10.72 -9.04
N GLU A 442 14.46 11.27 -10.20
CA GLU A 442 13.23 12.03 -10.37
C GLU A 442 12.01 11.12 -10.63
N MET A 443 10.92 11.37 -9.92
CA MET A 443 9.61 10.79 -10.22
C MET A 443 8.71 11.83 -10.89
N LEU A 444 7.73 11.38 -11.67
CA LEU A 444 6.71 12.28 -12.22
C LEU A 444 5.61 12.57 -11.20
N PHE A 445 5.34 11.60 -10.31
CA PHE A 445 4.32 11.71 -9.29
C PHE A 445 4.92 11.50 -7.91
N TYR A 446 4.62 12.44 -7.01
CA TYR A 446 5.12 12.49 -5.64
C TYR A 446 4.00 12.41 -4.59
N GLY A 447 2.78 12.07 -5.04
CA GLY A 447 1.55 12.08 -4.26
C GLY A 447 0.61 13.23 -4.64
N ASN A 448 -0.69 13.03 -4.38
CA ASN A 448 -1.68 14.09 -4.50
C ASN A 448 -1.45 15.15 -3.40
N LYS A 449 -1.75 16.42 -3.71
CA LYS A 449 -1.82 17.46 -2.68
C LYS A 449 -2.92 17.09 -1.68
N ASP A 450 -2.69 17.32 -0.39
CA ASP A 450 -3.73 17.17 0.65
C ASP A 450 -5.00 17.91 0.18
N TYR A 451 -6.06 17.15 -0.18
CA TYR A 451 -7.31 17.67 -0.74
C TYR A 451 -7.91 18.79 0.12
N ALA A 452 -7.63 18.79 1.42
CA ALA A 452 -8.06 19.82 2.35
C ALA A 452 -7.37 21.19 2.19
N LYS A 453 -6.13 21.25 1.68
CA LYS A 453 -5.49 22.54 1.35
C LYS A 453 -6.17 23.23 0.17
N VAL A 454 -6.89 22.47 -0.65
CA VAL A 454 -7.63 22.98 -1.83
C VAL A 454 -9.04 23.43 -1.45
N THR A 455 -9.68 22.79 -0.46
CA THR A 455 -11.08 23.07 -0.10
C THR A 455 -11.28 24.17 0.94
N THR A 456 -10.23 24.71 1.57
CA THR A 456 -10.38 25.92 2.42
C THR A 456 -10.59 27.21 1.62
N GLN A 457 -10.52 27.18 0.29
CA GLN A 457 -10.79 28.35 -0.57
C GLN A 457 -11.89 28.20 -1.62
N ALA A 458 -12.45 27.02 -1.90
CA ALA A 458 -13.50 26.91 -2.92
C ALA A 458 -14.34 25.63 -2.79
N TYR A 459 -15.37 25.64 -1.95
CA TYR A 459 -16.57 24.85 -2.25
C TYR A 459 -17.82 25.57 -1.72
N ILE A 460 -18.31 26.53 -2.51
CA ILE A 460 -19.72 26.95 -2.45
C ILE A 460 -20.44 26.04 -3.46
N PRO A 461 -21.24 25.05 -3.02
CA PRO A 461 -22.02 24.27 -3.96
C PRO A 461 -22.95 25.22 -4.75
N PRO A 462 -23.08 25.04 -6.08
CA PRO A 462 -23.96 25.86 -6.87
C PRO A 462 -25.38 25.71 -6.33
N LYS A 463 -26.07 26.83 -6.09
CA LYS A 463 -27.50 26.88 -5.78
C LYS A 463 -28.26 26.27 -6.97
N LYS A 464 -28.43 24.95 -6.99
CA LYS A 464 -29.47 24.33 -7.82
C LYS A 464 -30.80 24.80 -7.25
N LYS A 465 -31.58 25.48 -8.09
CA LYS A 465 -32.97 25.82 -7.81
C LYS A 465 -33.69 24.55 -7.38
N PHE A 466 -34.28 24.61 -6.20
CA PHE A 466 -35.19 23.62 -5.67
C PHE A 466 -36.39 23.55 -6.62
N ASP A 467 -36.62 22.40 -7.23
CA ASP A 467 -37.87 22.09 -7.93
C ASP A 467 -38.83 21.52 -6.88
N PRO A 468 -39.97 22.18 -6.55
CA PRO A 468 -40.82 21.80 -5.42
C PRO A 468 -41.64 20.51 -5.61
N LEU A 469 -41.44 19.75 -6.69
CA LEU A 469 -42.31 18.62 -7.05
C LEU A 469 -41.54 17.31 -7.25
N ALA A 470 -40.89 16.84 -6.19
CA ALA A 470 -40.56 15.42 -6.02
C ALA A 470 -40.40 15.13 -4.52
N GLY A 471 -41.53 15.08 -3.82
CA GLY A 471 -41.56 14.72 -2.40
C GLY A 471 -41.29 13.23 -2.20
N VAL A 472 -40.21 12.91 -1.51
CA VAL A 472 -40.10 11.73 -0.65
C VAL A 472 -39.40 12.17 0.62
N ASP A 473 -40.15 12.09 1.73
CA ASP A 473 -39.81 12.58 3.05
C ASP A 473 -38.71 11.70 3.69
N TRP A 474 -37.53 12.27 3.93
CA TRP A 474 -36.36 11.60 4.53
C TRP A 474 -36.11 12.05 5.98
N ALA A 475 -37.18 12.33 6.74
CA ALA A 475 -37.07 12.85 8.11
C ALA A 475 -37.53 11.88 9.21
N ALA A 476 -37.60 10.57 8.95
CA ALA A 476 -37.97 9.59 9.97
C ALA A 476 -37.13 8.31 9.89
N SER A 477 -35.81 8.38 10.14
CA SER A 477 -34.96 7.22 10.42
C SER A 477 -33.59 7.65 10.97
N PHE A 478 -33.57 8.34 12.12
CA PHE A 478 -32.37 8.42 12.97
C PHE A 478 -32.83 8.53 14.42
N GLY A 479 -33.04 7.35 15.02
CA GLY A 479 -33.19 7.11 16.46
C GLY A 479 -32.34 5.91 16.81
#